data_AF-E6W2J6-F1
#
_entry.id   AF-E6W2J6-F1
#
_cell.length_a   1.000
_cell.length_b   1.000
_cell.length_c   1.000
_cell.angle_alpha   90.00
_cell.angle_beta   90.00
_cell.angle_gamma   90.00
#
_symmetry.space_group_name_H-M   'P 1'
#
loop_
_entity.id
_entity.type
_entity.pdbx_description
1 polymer ?
#
loop_
_entity_poly.entity_id
_entity_poly.type
_entity_poly.pdbx_seq_one_letter_code
_entity_poly.pdbx_strand_id
1 'polypeptide(L)' 'MFPHQETSPCRCGRAADAALPEVRCKRCKRLLFKGYVVEVEMKCPKCGAIQRFDYAYQCRERHPDPS' A
#
# COMPACT_ATOMS: atom_id res chain seq x y z
N MET A 1 -10.19 -37.79 2.47
CA MET A 1 -11.12 -36.65 2.57
C MET A 1 -10.45 -35.59 3.43
N PHE A 2 -9.69 -34.68 2.82
CA PHE A 2 -9.06 -33.55 3.49
C PHE A 2 -9.69 -32.29 2.91
N PRO A 3 -10.10 -31.31 3.73
CA PRO A 3 -10.81 -30.13 3.24
C PRO A 3 -9.86 -29.29 2.39
N HIS A 4 -10.27 -28.98 1.16
CA HIS A 4 -9.65 -27.95 0.35
C HIS A 4 -9.77 -26.62 1.08
N GLN A 5 -8.70 -26.21 1.77
CA GLN A 5 -8.50 -24.81 2.14
C GLN A 5 -8.04 -24.09 0.87
N GLU A 6 -8.99 -23.61 0.08
CA GLU A 6 -8.74 -22.75 -1.08
C GLU A 6 -8.37 -21.34 -0.59
N THR A 7 -7.16 -21.21 -0.07
CA THR A 7 -6.47 -19.91 -0.08
C THR A 7 -6.00 -19.68 -1.52
N SER A 8 -6.74 -18.93 -2.33
CA SER A 8 -6.18 -18.16 -3.46
C SER A 8 -7.26 -17.40 -4.23
N PRO A 9 -7.39 -16.08 -4.06
CA PRO A 9 -7.85 -15.24 -5.14
C PRO A 9 -6.64 -14.68 -5.91
N CYS A 10 -6.35 -15.25 -7.08
CA CYS A 10 -5.66 -14.52 -8.14
C CYS A 10 -6.74 -13.78 -8.94
N ARG A 11 -6.78 -12.44 -8.89
CA ARG A 11 -7.81 -11.62 -9.58
C ARG A 11 -7.19 -10.46 -10.35
N CYS A 12 -6.61 -10.79 -11.51
CA CYS A 12 -6.38 -9.82 -12.58
C CYS A 12 -7.73 -9.40 -13.19
N GLY A 13 -8.37 -8.37 -12.64
CA GLY A 13 -9.58 -7.80 -13.22
C GLY A 13 -10.16 -6.70 -12.35
N ARG A 14 -10.07 -5.44 -12.80
CA ARG A 14 -10.77 -4.25 -12.27
C ARG A 14 -11.28 -4.43 -10.83
N ALA A 15 -10.36 -4.55 -9.86
CA ALA A 15 -10.71 -4.53 -8.46
C ALA A 15 -10.98 -3.06 -8.11
N ALA A 16 -12.27 -2.72 -8.00
CA ALA A 16 -12.69 -1.49 -7.35
C ALA A 16 -11.91 -1.36 -6.03
N ASP A 17 -11.25 -0.22 -5.83
CA ASP A 17 -10.72 0.15 -4.52
C ASP A 17 -9.80 -0.91 -3.86
N ALA A 18 -8.79 -1.39 -4.59
CA ALA A 18 -7.60 -1.92 -3.90
C ALA A 18 -6.98 -0.76 -3.10
N ALA A 19 -7.46 -0.56 -1.87
CA ALA A 19 -7.21 0.63 -1.08
C ALA A 19 -5.71 0.84 -0.92
N LEU A 20 -5.18 1.85 -1.62
CA LEU A 20 -3.78 2.23 -1.51
C LEU A 20 -3.45 2.49 -0.04
N PRO A 21 -2.27 2.07 0.44
CA PRO A 21 -1.92 2.20 1.84
C PRO A 21 -1.95 3.68 2.25
N GLU A 22 -2.69 3.95 3.33
CA GLU A 22 -2.83 5.29 3.90
C GLU A 22 -1.67 5.58 4.85
N VAL A 23 -0.87 6.58 4.53
CA VAL A 23 0.19 7.04 5.44
C VAL A 23 -0.31 8.23 6.23
N ARG A 24 -0.34 8.07 7.54
CA ARG A 24 -0.85 9.08 8.49
C ARG A 24 0.29 9.61 9.36
N CYS A 25 0.16 10.87 9.77
CA CYS A 25 1.09 11.48 10.70
C CYS A 25 1.09 10.75 12.05
N LYS A 26 2.25 10.31 12.54
CA LYS A 26 2.43 9.64 13.83
C LYS A 26 2.03 10.51 15.02
N ARG A 27 2.06 11.84 14.89
CA ARG A 27 1.69 12.79 15.95
C ARG A 27 0.21 13.13 15.97
N CYS A 28 -0.35 13.59 14.84
CA CYS A 28 -1.72 14.13 14.80
C CYS A 28 -2.72 13.23 14.06
N LYS A 29 -2.29 12.06 13.58
CA LYS A 29 -3.06 11.09 12.79
C LYS A 29 -3.68 11.64 11.49
N ARG A 30 -3.31 12.86 11.07
CA ARG A 30 -3.73 13.45 9.80
C ARG A 30 -3.21 12.60 8.65
N LEU A 31 -4.09 12.28 7.70
CA LEU A 31 -3.69 11.65 6.44
C LEU A 31 -2.70 12.54 5.70
N LEU A 32 -1.58 11.97 5.29
CA LEU A 32 -0.54 12.67 4.57
C LEU A 32 -0.58 12.31 3.09
N PHE A 33 -0.63 11.01 2.76
CA PHE A 33 -0.85 10.55 1.39
C PHE A 33 -1.43 9.13 1.37
N LYS A 34 -1.90 8.69 0.19
CA LYS A 34 -2.28 7.31 -0.11
C LYS A 34 -1.48 6.85 -1.32
N GLY A 35 -0.74 5.74 -1.21
CA GLY A 35 0.05 5.23 -2.33
C GLY A 35 1.32 4.52 -1.89
N TYR A 36 2.05 3.99 -2.86
CA TYR A 36 3.36 3.38 -2.65
C TYR A 36 4.45 4.41 -2.95
N VAL A 37 5.41 4.56 -2.04
CA VAL A 37 6.57 5.45 -2.20
C VAL A 37 7.82 4.72 -1.73
N VAL A 38 8.94 4.89 -2.41
CA VAL A 38 10.20 4.25 -2.00
C VAL A 38 10.71 4.90 -0.72
N GLU A 39 10.91 6.22 -0.77
CA GLU A 39 11.29 7.04 0.37
C GLU A 39 10.58 8.39 0.25
N VAL A 40 10.01 8.88 1.35
CA VAL A 40 9.46 10.24 1.41
C VAL A 40 9.76 10.90 2.74
N GLU A 41 10.30 12.11 2.67
CA GLU A 41 10.33 13.05 3.78
C GLU A 41 9.25 14.09 3.57
N MET A 42 8.34 14.23 4.54
CA MET A 42 7.28 15.23 4.47
C MET A 42 6.99 15.87 5.81
N LYS A 43 6.77 17.18 5.76
CA LYS A 43 6.30 17.97 6.89
C LYS A 43 4.78 17.85 6.99
N CYS A 44 4.28 17.48 8.16
CA CYS A 44 2.85 17.47 8.39
C CYS A 44 2.32 18.92 8.41
N PRO A 45 1.33 19.28 7.57
CA PRO A 45 0.82 20.65 7.51
C PRO A 45 0.05 21.05 8.77
N LYS A 46 -0.43 20.08 9.57
CA LYS A 46 -1.20 20.35 10.79
C LYS A 46 -0.33 20.60 12.02
N CYS A 47 0.68 19.76 12.26
CA CYS A 47 1.49 19.82 13.48
C CYS A 47 2.95 20.23 13.24
N GLY A 48 3.36 20.44 11.99
CA GLY A 48 4.72 20.85 11.63
C GLY A 48 5.78 19.76 11.78
N ALA A 49 5.42 18.56 12.23
CA ALA A 49 6.36 17.46 12.40
C ALA A 49 6.89 16.95 11.07
N ILE A 50 8.21 16.87 10.94
CA ILE A 50 8.90 16.24 9.80
C ILE A 50 8.95 14.74 10.05
N GLN A 51 8.55 13.96 9.06
CA GLN A 51 8.54 12.51 9.14
C GLN A 51 9.15 11.90 7.88
N ARG A 52 10.01 10.91 8.09
CA ARG A 52 10.59 10.08 7.04
C ARG A 52 9.88 8.74 7.02
N PHE A 53 9.52 8.30 5.83
CA PHE A 53 8.97 6.98 5.60
C PHE A 53 9.76 6.29 4.50
N ASP A 54 10.14 5.06 4.76
CA ASP A 54 10.78 4.16 3.82
C ASP A 54 9.82 2.98 3.63
N TYR A 55 9.33 2.79 2.41
CA TYR A 55 8.47 1.65 2.09
C TYR A 55 9.05 0.90 0.90
N ALA A 56 9.58 -0.29 1.17
CA ALA A 56 9.91 -1.25 0.11
C ALA A 56 8.65 -1.55 -0.71
N TYR A 57 8.78 -1.49 -2.04
CA TYR A 57 7.70 -1.70 -3.01
C TYR A 57 6.90 -2.98 -2.72
N GLN A 58 5.60 -2.85 -2.42
CA GLN A 58 4.67 -3.97 -2.32
C GLN A 58 3.74 -3.97 -3.53
N CYS A 59 4.32 -4.27 -4.70
CA CYS A 59 3.58 -4.69 -5.89
C CYS A 59 4.45 -5.65 -6.71
N ARG A 60 4.90 -6.76 -6.10
CA ARG A 60 5.55 -7.84 -6.85
C ARG A 60 4.51 -8.84 -7.35
N GLU A 61 3.67 -8.43 -8.29
CA GLU A 61 3.06 -9.38 -9.22
C GLU A 61 3.31 -8.89 -10.64
N ARG A 62 4.53 -9.18 -11.09
CA ARG A 62 4.90 -9.21 -12.50
C ARG A 62 4.16 -10.42 -13.10
N HIS A 63 2.98 -10.21 -13.65
CA HIS A 63 2.30 -11.25 -14.41
C HIS A 63 3.21 -11.61 -15.61
N PRO A 64 3.64 -12.86 -15.80
CA PRO A 64 4.19 -13.26 -17.09
C PRO A 64 3.06 -13.16 -18.13
N ASP A 65 3.33 -12.47 -19.24
CA ASP A 65 2.47 -12.45 -20.42
C ASP A 65 2.24 -13.90 -20.90
N PRO A 66 0.99 -14.36 -21.08
CA PRO A 66 0.74 -15.61 -21.77
C PRO A 66 0.80 -15.34 -23.29
N SER A 67 1.99 -15.53 -23.87
CA SER A 67 2.17 -15.69 -25.33
C SER A 67 3.00 -16.93 -25.61
#